data_AF-A0A314ZNT0-F1
#
_entry.id   AF-A0A314ZNT0-F1
#
_cell.length_a   1.000
_cell.length_b   1.000
_cell.length_c   1.000
_cell.angle_alpha   90.00
_cell.angle_beta   90.00
_cell.angle_gamma   90.00
#
_symmetry.space_group_name_H-M   'P 1'
#
loop_
_entity.id
_entity.type
_entity.pdbx_description
1 polymer ?
#
loop_
_entity_poly.entity_id
_entity_poly.type
_entity_poly.pdbx_seq_one_letter_code
_entity_poly.pdbx_strand_id
1 'polypeptide(L)'
;MTKFHVVFISTPGIGNLVPLVEFAQLLGNHDRRFHATILIINMSQRPIVNTYIQSRAATCTNIRFLHLPAVDPPSPDQYGSSMGYISLLMQSHKTHVKNALTNLMSPASDEFNSGRVAGLFVGMFCTSMIDVANELDIPCYLFPLPQQHFSASCFTFLPWMPKSPLSLVTRIPS
;
A
#
# COMPACT_ATOMS: atom_id res chain seq x y z
N MET A 1 16.97 -9.30 16.19
CA MET A 1 16.70 -7.92 15.72
C MET A 1 15.24 -7.83 15.34
N THR A 2 14.54 -6.75 15.69
CA THR A 2 13.13 -6.55 15.33
C THR A 2 13.00 -6.25 13.84
N LYS A 3 12.19 -7.02 13.12
CA LYS A 3 11.85 -6.76 11.71
C LYS A 3 10.64 -5.81 11.64
N PHE A 4 10.60 -4.98 10.60
CA PHE A 4 9.53 -4.03 10.35
C PHE A 4 8.85 -4.35 9.02
N HIS A 5 7.52 -4.49 9.05
CA HIS A 5 6.71 -4.70 7.86
C HIS A 5 6.13 -3.39 7.37
N VAL A 6 6.43 -3.06 6.13
CA VAL A 6 5.79 -1.95 5.43
C VAL A 6 4.87 -2.52 4.39
N VAL A 7 3.61 -2.12 4.44
CA VAL A 7 2.58 -2.62 3.52
C VAL A 7 2.29 -1.54 2.49
N PHE A 8 2.14 -1.94 1.25
CA PHE A 8 1.85 -1.05 0.14
C PHE A 8 0.58 -1.49 -0.58
N ILE A 9 -0.32 -0.55 -0.86
CA ILE A 9 -1.52 -0.79 -1.66
C ILE A 9 -1.71 0.35 -2.66
N SER A 10 -1.92 0.00 -3.92
CA SER A 10 -2.18 0.96 -4.97
C SER A 10 -3.12 0.37 -6.02
N THR A 11 -3.66 1.25 -6.84
CA THR A 11 -4.52 0.85 -7.96
C THR A 11 -3.82 -0.11 -8.90
N PRO A 12 -4.55 -1.09 -9.46
CA PRO A 12 -4.00 -2.05 -10.40
C PRO A 12 -3.60 -1.35 -11.71
N GLY A 13 -2.31 -1.17 -11.91
CA GLY A 13 -1.74 -0.59 -13.13
C GLY A 13 -0.22 -0.57 -13.08
N ILE A 14 0.44 -0.88 -14.21
CA ILE A 14 1.91 -0.97 -14.26
C ILE A 14 2.58 0.35 -13.89
N GLY A 15 1.99 1.47 -14.30
CA GLY A 15 2.50 2.82 -13.98
C GLY A 15 2.48 3.15 -12.49
N ASN A 16 1.65 2.47 -11.69
CA ASN A 16 1.60 2.66 -10.24
C ASN A 16 2.36 1.58 -9.48
N LEU A 17 2.52 0.39 -10.07
CA LEU A 17 3.18 -0.74 -9.43
C LEU A 17 4.70 -0.63 -9.47
N VAL A 18 5.29 -0.37 -10.64
CA VAL A 18 6.75 -0.21 -10.82
C VAL A 18 7.40 0.74 -9.80
N PRO A 19 6.99 2.02 -9.70
CA PRO A 19 7.57 2.97 -8.74
C PRO A 19 7.45 2.52 -7.28
N LEU A 20 6.37 1.81 -6.95
CA LEU A 20 6.08 1.34 -5.60
C LEU A 20 6.96 0.15 -5.25
N VAL A 21 7.22 -0.75 -6.20
CA VAL A 21 8.20 -1.84 -6.05
C VAL A 21 9.61 -1.28 -5.93
N GLU A 22 9.98 -0.29 -6.74
CA GLU A 22 11.30 0.35 -6.65
C GLU A 22 11.50 1.03 -5.30
N PHE A 23 10.50 1.76 -4.80
CA PHE A 23 10.55 2.37 -3.48
C PHE A 23 10.66 1.32 -2.35
N ALA A 24 9.89 0.25 -2.42
CA ALA A 24 9.99 -0.87 -1.48
C ALA A 24 11.37 -1.54 -1.50
N GLN A 25 11.97 -1.66 -2.69
CA GLN A 25 13.32 -2.21 -2.86
C GLN A 25 14.38 -1.30 -2.25
N LEU A 26 14.29 0.02 -2.51
CA LEU A 26 15.18 1.01 -1.92
C LEU A 26 15.13 0.99 -0.38
N LEU A 27 13.93 0.86 0.20
CA LEU A 27 13.77 0.81 1.65
C LEU A 27 14.49 -0.39 2.28
N GLY A 28 14.33 -1.59 1.70
CA GLY A 28 15.01 -2.78 2.22
C GLY A 28 16.51 -2.84 1.90
N ASN A 29 16.94 -2.22 0.81
CA ASN A 29 18.37 -2.04 0.52
C ASN A 29 19.04 -1.08 1.52
N HIS A 30 18.31 -0.05 1.96
CA HIS A 30 18.79 0.91 2.95
C HIS A 30 18.88 0.31 4.36
N ASP A 31 17.89 -0.51 4.76
CA ASP A 31 17.94 -1.23 6.04
C ASP A 31 17.29 -2.61 5.91
N ARG A 32 18.10 -3.65 6.12
CA ARG A 32 17.73 -5.07 5.98
C ARG A 32 16.66 -5.54 6.97
N ARG A 33 16.30 -4.72 7.96
CA ARG A 33 15.19 -4.99 8.89
C ARG A 33 13.83 -4.70 8.27
N PHE A 34 13.77 -3.93 7.18
CA PHE A 34 12.53 -3.64 6.49
C PHE A 34 12.18 -4.71 5.47
N HIS A 35 10.97 -5.22 5.62
CA HIS A 35 10.35 -6.16 4.71
C HIS A 35 9.09 -5.50 4.15
N ALA A 36 8.96 -5.51 2.83
CA ALA A 36 7.81 -4.92 2.15
C ALA A 36 6.78 -6.00 1.81
N THR A 37 5.50 -5.70 1.99
CA THR A 37 4.41 -6.50 1.42
C THR A 37 3.58 -5.62 0.49
N ILE A 38 3.46 -6.01 -0.76
CA ILE A 38 2.68 -5.29 -1.78
C ILE A 38 1.36 -6.03 -1.99
N LEU A 39 0.25 -5.39 -1.64
CA LEU A 39 -1.09 -5.91 -1.84
C LEU A 39 -1.49 -5.71 -3.30
N ILE A 40 -1.76 -6.82 -3.99
CA ILE A 40 -2.12 -6.84 -5.40
C ILE A 40 -3.62 -7.08 -5.52
N ILE A 41 -4.32 -6.09 -6.08
CA ILE A 41 -5.72 -6.21 -6.44
C ILE A 41 -5.80 -6.83 -7.81
N ASN A 42 -6.38 -8.03 -7.89
CA ASN A 42 -6.46 -8.76 -9.15
C ASN A 42 -7.54 -8.13 -10.05
N MET A 43 -7.12 -7.69 -11.23
CA MET A 43 -8.02 -7.36 -12.33
C MET A 43 -7.72 -8.35 -13.43
N SER A 44 -8.68 -9.21 -13.75
CA SER A 44 -8.58 -10.45 -14.55
C SER A 44 -8.02 -10.28 -15.97
N GLN A 45 -7.56 -9.10 -16.38
CA GLN A 45 -7.20 -8.73 -17.75
C GLN A 45 -5.88 -7.92 -17.86
N ARG A 46 -4.87 -8.20 -17.01
CA ARG A 46 -3.58 -7.48 -17.05
C ARG A 46 -2.37 -8.44 -17.04
N PRO A 47 -2.07 -9.13 -18.17
CA PRO A 47 -0.96 -10.08 -18.24
C PRO A 47 0.40 -9.44 -17.91
N ILE A 48 0.62 -8.19 -18.34
CA ILE A 48 1.86 -7.43 -18.09
C ILE A 48 2.13 -7.26 -16.59
N VAL A 49 1.10 -7.01 -15.79
CA VAL A 49 1.23 -6.83 -14.33
C VAL A 49 1.65 -8.15 -13.68
N ASN A 50 1.04 -9.27 -14.09
CA ASN A 50 1.38 -10.59 -13.56
C ASN A 50 2.81 -11.00 -13.91
N THR A 51 3.25 -10.80 -15.15
CA THR A 51 4.64 -11.08 -15.55
C THR A 51 5.64 -10.23 -14.79
N TYR A 52 5.33 -8.94 -14.56
CA TYR A 52 6.17 -8.07 -13.75
C TYR A 52 6.27 -8.55 -12.30
N ILE A 53 5.14 -8.91 -11.67
CA ILE A 53 5.12 -9.45 -10.30
C ILE A 53 5.95 -10.72 -10.20
N GLN A 54 5.79 -11.67 -11.14
CA GLN A 54 6.54 -12.92 -11.15
C GLN A 54 8.05 -12.68 -11.27
N SER A 55 8.48 -11.80 -12.17
CA SER A 55 9.90 -11.47 -12.33
C SER A 55 10.50 -10.77 -11.09
N ARG A 56 9.72 -9.91 -10.42
CA ARG A 56 10.16 -9.21 -9.20
C ARG A 56 10.14 -10.11 -7.97
N ALA A 57 9.16 -10.99 -7.83
CA ALA A 57 9.11 -11.98 -6.76
C ALA A 57 10.32 -12.92 -6.81
N ALA A 58 10.83 -13.25 -7.99
CA ALA A 58 12.03 -14.07 -8.16
C ALA A 58 13.35 -13.34 -7.81
N THR A 59 13.36 -12.01 -7.82
CA THR A 59 14.59 -11.20 -7.67
C THR A 59 14.67 -10.43 -6.36
N CYS A 60 13.55 -10.09 -5.74
CA CYS A 60 13.49 -9.24 -4.55
C CYS A 60 13.15 -10.06 -3.30
N THR A 61 14.16 -10.45 -2.51
CA THR A 61 13.97 -11.31 -1.32
C THR A 61 13.34 -10.60 -0.12
N ASN A 62 13.36 -9.27 -0.10
CA ASN A 62 12.76 -8.44 0.94
C ASN A 62 11.34 -7.96 0.60
N ILE A 63 10.82 -8.30 -0.58
CA ILE A 63 9.49 -7.87 -1.05
C ILE A 63 8.62 -9.11 -1.24
N ARG A 64 7.45 -9.11 -0.60
CA ARG A 64 6.41 -10.12 -0.81
C ARG A 64 5.24 -9.52 -1.56
N PHE A 65 4.81 -10.20 -2.61
CA PHE A 65 3.59 -9.86 -3.33
C PHE A 65 2.44 -10.70 -2.77
N LEU A 66 1.37 -10.05 -2.33
CA LEU A 66 0.20 -10.73 -1.77
C LEU A 66 -1.02 -10.40 -2.63
N HIS A 67 -1.52 -11.38 -3.36
CA HIS A 67 -2.74 -11.25 -4.15
C HIS A 67 -3.95 -11.28 -3.24
N LEU A 68 -4.80 -10.25 -3.33
CA LEU A 68 -6.07 -10.23 -2.63
C LEU A 68 -7.10 -11.10 -3.39
N PRO A 69 -8.08 -11.68 -2.67
CA PRO A 69 -9.18 -12.39 -3.29
C PRO A 69 -9.91 -11.53 -4.32
N ALA A 70 -10.43 -12.17 -5.36
CA ALA A 70 -11.27 -11.49 -6.34
C ALA A 70 -12.59 -11.07 -5.69
N VAL A 71 -13.06 -9.89 -6.07
CA VAL A 71 -14.38 -9.36 -5.70
C VAL A 71 -15.20 -9.15 -6.96
N ASP A 72 -16.52 -9.19 -6.82
CA ASP A 72 -17.41 -8.87 -7.93
C ASP A 72 -17.22 -7.41 -8.36
N PRO A 73 -17.13 -7.14 -9.67
CA PRO A 73 -16.98 -5.78 -10.16
C PRO A 73 -18.25 -4.96 -9.87
N PRO A 74 -18.12 -3.65 -9.57
CA PRO A 74 -19.27 -2.76 -9.43
C PRO A 74 -20.17 -2.81 -10.66
N SER A 75 -21.49 -2.76 -10.46
CA SER A 75 -22.44 -2.71 -11.56
C SER A 75 -22.30 -1.41 -12.36
N PRO A 76 -22.51 -1.42 -13.70
CA PRO A 76 -22.38 -0.22 -14.54
C PRO A 76 -23.17 0.99 -14.05
N ASP A 77 -24.33 0.76 -13.43
CA ASP A 77 -25.21 1.83 -12.92
C ASP A 77 -24.68 2.50 -11.65
N GLN A 78 -23.65 1.93 -11.01
CA GLN A 78 -23.10 2.41 -9.74
C GLN A 78 -21.99 3.44 -9.93
N TYR A 79 -21.46 3.62 -11.14
CA TYR A 79 -20.35 4.55 -11.40
C TYR A 79 -20.59 5.44 -12.63
N GLY A 80 -20.46 6.76 -12.44
CA GLY A 80 -20.54 7.74 -13.53
C GLY A 80 -19.21 8.02 -14.23
N SER A 81 -18.09 7.45 -13.76
CA SER A 81 -16.76 7.67 -14.32
C SER A 81 -15.81 6.50 -14.04
N SER A 82 -14.72 6.41 -14.82
CA SER A 82 -13.68 5.40 -14.61
C SER A 82 -13.00 5.52 -13.22
N MET A 83 -12.88 6.74 -12.68
CA MET A 83 -12.36 6.95 -11.33
C MET A 83 -13.34 6.47 -10.26
N GLY A 84 -14.65 6.65 -10.48
CA GLY A 84 -15.71 6.11 -9.63
C GLY A 84 -15.68 4.59 -9.58
N TYR A 85 -15.53 3.94 -10.74
CA TYR A 85 -15.35 2.48 -10.83
C TYR A 85 -14.17 1.98 -9.99
N ILE A 86 -12.99 2.60 -10.17
CA ILE A 86 -11.79 2.22 -9.41
C ILE A 86 -12.02 2.41 -7.91
N SER A 87 -12.63 3.54 -7.50
CA SER A 87 -12.88 3.83 -6.09
C SER A 87 -13.82 2.81 -5.45
N LEU A 88 -14.93 2.44 -6.12
CA LEU A 88 -15.84 1.40 -5.66
C LEU A 88 -15.18 0.03 -5.61
N LEU A 89 -14.37 -0.30 -6.61
CA LEU A 89 -13.58 -1.52 -6.62
C LEU A 89 -12.58 -1.55 -5.45
N MET A 90 -11.94 -0.44 -5.10
CA MET A 90 -11.08 -0.39 -3.91
C MET A 90 -11.90 -0.59 -2.65
N GLN A 91 -13.06 0.05 -2.54
CA GLN A 91 -13.95 -0.10 -1.38
C GLN A 91 -14.41 -1.55 -1.17
N SER A 92 -14.73 -2.30 -2.22
CA SER A 92 -15.11 -3.71 -2.09
C SER A 92 -13.97 -4.61 -1.58
N HIS A 93 -12.70 -4.19 -1.74
CA HIS A 93 -11.55 -4.90 -1.17
C HIS A 93 -11.25 -4.53 0.29
N LYS A 94 -11.97 -3.59 0.92
CA LYS A 94 -11.69 -3.09 2.28
C LYS A 94 -11.56 -4.23 3.30
N THR A 95 -12.50 -5.17 3.28
CA THR A 95 -12.50 -6.34 4.17
C THR A 95 -11.31 -7.26 3.92
N HIS A 96 -10.95 -7.49 2.66
CA HIS A 96 -9.80 -8.32 2.31
C HIS A 96 -8.47 -7.70 2.73
N VAL A 97 -8.34 -6.38 2.60
CA VAL A 97 -7.17 -5.62 3.08
C VAL A 97 -7.07 -5.70 4.60
N LYS A 98 -8.17 -5.52 5.32
CA LYS A 98 -8.21 -5.67 6.78
C LYS A 98 -7.74 -7.04 7.23
N ASN A 99 -8.25 -8.10 6.59
CA ASN A 99 -7.86 -9.47 6.90
C ASN A 99 -6.38 -9.71 6.59
N ALA A 100 -5.89 -9.23 5.45
CA ALA A 100 -4.48 -9.32 5.10
C ALA A 100 -3.58 -8.64 6.15
N LEU A 101 -3.90 -7.40 6.55
CA LEU A 101 -3.15 -6.66 7.57
C LEU A 101 -3.18 -7.37 8.93
N THR A 102 -4.34 -7.88 9.34
CA THR A 102 -4.48 -8.63 10.60
C THR A 102 -3.65 -9.92 10.58
N ASN A 103 -3.61 -10.63 9.46
CA ASN A 103 -2.76 -11.81 9.28
C ASN A 103 -1.27 -11.46 9.33
N LEU A 104 -0.87 -10.29 8.82
CA LEU A 104 0.51 -9.80 8.89
C LEU A 104 0.94 -9.38 10.30
N MET A 105 -0.01 -8.93 11.12
CA MET A 105 0.22 -8.58 12.52
C MET A 105 0.21 -9.79 13.44
N SER A 106 -0.48 -10.85 13.04
CA SER A 106 -0.58 -12.07 13.82
C SER A 106 0.79 -12.73 13.86
N PRO A 107 1.25 -13.21 15.03
CA PRO A 107 2.54 -13.90 15.15
C PRO A 107 2.45 -15.25 14.45
N ALA A 108 2.68 -15.26 13.14
CA ALA A 108 2.76 -16.48 12.36
C ALA A 108 4.17 -17.07 12.46
N SER A 109 4.25 -18.39 12.35
CA SER A 109 5.47 -19.21 12.40
C SER A 109 6.48 -18.96 11.27
N ASP A 110 6.15 -18.10 10.31
CA ASP A 110 7.05 -17.71 9.22
C ASP A 110 8.01 -16.60 9.65
N GLU A 111 9.30 -16.78 9.40
CA GLU A 111 10.34 -15.77 9.66
C GLU A 111 10.06 -14.42 8.98
N PHE A 112 9.28 -14.41 7.89
CA PHE A 112 8.86 -13.20 7.18
C PHE A 112 7.68 -12.50 7.84
N ASN A 113 6.91 -13.14 8.72
CA ASN A 113 5.80 -12.50 9.45
C ASN A 113 6.15 -12.16 10.91
N SER A 114 7.33 -12.57 11.38
CA SER A 114 7.86 -12.22 12.70
C SER A 114 8.38 -10.77 12.69
N GLY A 115 7.48 -9.80 12.73
CA GLY A 115 7.82 -8.38 12.71
C GLY A 115 6.62 -7.46 12.93
N ARG A 116 6.88 -6.23 13.39
CA ARG A 116 5.82 -5.22 13.62
C ARG A 116 5.45 -4.56 12.30
N VAL A 117 4.16 -4.42 12.01
CA VAL A 117 3.69 -3.56 10.91
C VAL A 117 3.99 -2.11 11.27
N ALA A 118 4.90 -1.48 10.52
CA ALA A 118 5.41 -0.13 10.75
C ALA A 118 4.58 0.94 10.02
N GLY A 119 3.86 0.57 8.96
CA GLY A 119 2.98 1.50 8.25
C GLY A 119 2.36 0.92 7.00
N LEU A 120 1.30 1.59 6.53
CA LEU A 120 0.59 1.32 5.30
C LEU A 120 0.74 2.51 4.33
N PHE A 121 1.38 2.27 3.19
CA PHE A 121 1.46 3.22 2.09
C PHE A 121 0.26 3.01 1.16
N VAL A 122 -0.57 4.03 1.02
CA VAL A 122 -1.79 4.01 0.21
C VAL A 122 -1.63 4.88 -1.03
N GLY A 123 -1.97 4.35 -2.20
CA GLY A 123 -2.10 5.14 -3.43
C GLY A 123 -3.27 6.11 -3.38
N MET A 124 -3.26 7.11 -4.26
CA MET A 124 -4.26 8.20 -4.30
C MET A 124 -5.73 7.75 -4.38
N PHE A 125 -6.03 6.62 -5.03
CA PHE A 125 -7.40 6.09 -5.11
C PHE A 125 -7.71 5.00 -4.08
N CYS A 126 -6.77 4.69 -3.19
CA CYS A 126 -6.90 3.66 -2.15
C CYS A 126 -7.10 4.28 -0.76
N THR A 127 -7.56 5.54 -0.68
CA THR A 127 -7.75 6.27 0.57
C THR A 127 -8.78 5.63 1.49
N SER A 128 -9.71 4.83 0.97
CA SER A 128 -10.64 4.02 1.77
C SER A 128 -9.93 3.00 2.68
N MET A 129 -8.64 2.72 2.43
CA MET A 129 -7.82 1.84 3.28
C MET A 129 -7.26 2.56 4.50
N ILE A 130 -7.31 3.90 4.54
CA ILE A 130 -6.90 4.68 5.71
C ILE A 130 -7.82 4.35 6.88
N ASP A 131 -9.12 4.22 6.65
CA ASP A 131 -10.07 3.80 7.69
C ASP A 131 -9.68 2.44 8.29
N VAL A 132 -9.28 1.48 7.44
CA VAL A 132 -8.85 0.14 7.87
C VAL A 132 -7.59 0.22 8.71
N ALA A 133 -6.63 1.03 8.30
CA ALA A 133 -5.39 1.23 9.04
C ALA A 133 -5.66 1.89 10.39
N ASN A 134 -6.54 2.89 10.44
CA ASN A 134 -6.96 3.55 11.69
C ASN A 134 -7.64 2.55 12.64
N GLU A 135 -8.51 1.68 12.13
CA GLU A 135 -9.13 0.61 12.92
C GLU A 135 -8.11 -0.39 13.51
N LEU A 136 -6.95 -0.54 12.86
CA LEU A 136 -5.86 -1.44 13.26
C LEU A 136 -4.68 -0.72 13.94
N ASP A 137 -4.81 0.60 14.21
CA ASP A 137 -3.75 1.44 14.78
C ASP A 137 -2.43 1.42 13.97
N ILE A 138 -2.53 1.41 12.64
CA ILE A 138 -1.40 1.43 11.71
C ILE A 138 -1.17 2.84 11.18
N PRO A 139 0.08 3.36 11.22
CA PRO A 139 0.41 4.62 10.56
C PRO A 139 0.15 4.55 9.05
N CYS A 140 -0.60 5.49 8.50
CA CYS A 140 -0.85 5.59 7.07
C CYS A 140 -0.04 6.69 6.39
N TYR A 141 0.49 6.39 5.21
CA TYR A 141 1.24 7.32 4.37
C TYR A 141 0.66 7.34 2.96
N LEU A 142 0.42 8.53 2.41
CA LEU A 142 -0.03 8.65 1.02
C LEU A 142 1.17 8.54 0.07
N PHE A 143 1.09 7.62 -0.89
CA PHE A 143 2.06 7.50 -1.97
C PHE A 143 1.50 8.15 -3.24
N PRO A 144 2.06 9.28 -3.70
CA PRO A 144 1.57 9.96 -4.90
C PRO A 144 1.83 9.11 -6.15
N LEU A 145 0.88 9.13 -7.09
CA LEU A 145 1.02 8.47 -8.38
C LEU A 145 2.18 9.12 -9.16
N PRO A 146 3.04 8.37 -9.84
CA PRO A 146 3.99 8.96 -10.78
C PRO A 146 3.27 9.16 -12.10
N GLN A 147 2.39 10.16 -12.14
CA GLN A 147 2.18 10.84 -13.39
C GLN A 147 3.32 11.86 -13.50
N GLN A 148 4.16 11.68 -14.53
CA GLN A 148 5.04 12.74 -14.97
C GLN A 148 4.18 14.03 -15.08
N HIS A 149 4.68 15.11 -14.51
CA HIS A 149 4.01 16.41 -14.33
C HIS A 149 3.00 16.52 -13.18
N PHE A 150 3.42 16.17 -11.97
CA PHE A 150 3.00 16.99 -10.82
C PHE A 150 3.73 18.33 -10.93
N SER A 151 3.17 19.26 -11.72
CA SER A 151 3.50 20.68 -11.59
C SER A 151 3.45 21.02 -10.10
N ALA A 152 4.37 21.85 -9.63
CA ALA A 152 4.58 22.25 -8.23
C ALA A 152 3.35 22.81 -7.50
N SER A 153 2.16 22.77 -8.13
CA SER A 153 0.89 23.23 -7.61
C SER A 153 0.29 22.34 -6.52
N CYS A 154 0.42 21.00 -6.51
CA CYS A 154 -0.28 20.21 -5.47
C CYS A 154 0.47 20.04 -4.13
N PHE A 155 1.62 20.71 -3.95
CA PHE A 155 2.10 21.04 -2.60
C PHE A 155 1.15 22.00 -1.85
N THR A 156 0.20 22.62 -2.55
CA THR A 156 -0.85 23.47 -1.94
C THR A 156 -2.01 22.69 -1.32
N PHE A 157 -2.05 21.35 -1.43
CA PHE A 157 -3.07 20.52 -0.78
C PHE A 157 -2.63 19.89 0.56
N LEU A 158 -1.40 20.15 1.02
CA LEU A 158 -0.99 19.88 2.40
C LEU A 158 -1.76 20.63 3.52
N PRO A 159 -2.51 21.74 3.30
CA PRO A 159 -3.27 22.38 4.37
C PRO A 159 -4.56 21.66 4.78
N TRP A 160 -4.99 20.61 4.04
CA TRP A 160 -6.25 19.89 4.32
C TRP A 160 -6.07 18.57 5.08
N MET A 161 -4.89 18.34 5.65
CA MET A 161 -4.79 17.36 6.74
C MET A 161 -5.20 18.04 8.06
N PRO A 162 -6.11 17.43 8.85
CA PRO A 162 -6.42 17.92 10.18
C PRO A 162 -5.13 18.04 11.00
N LYS A 163 -4.89 19.23 11.55
CA LYS A 163 -3.70 19.50 12.37
C LYS A 163 -3.79 18.73 13.69
N SER A 164 -3.00 17.66 13.80
CA SER A 164 -2.44 17.09 15.04
C SER A 164 -3.46 16.40 16.01
N PRO A 165 -3.00 15.49 16.89
CA PRO A 165 -1.99 15.77 17.91
C PRO A 165 -0.74 14.90 17.76
N LEU A 166 0.24 15.37 16.98
CA LEU A 166 1.64 14.95 17.13
C LEU A 166 2.37 16.04 17.92
N SER A 167 2.12 16.06 19.23
CA SER A 167 2.92 16.80 20.20
C SER A 167 3.64 15.80 21.11
N LEU A 168 4.47 14.93 20.55
CA LEU A 168 5.45 14.14 21.30
C LEU A 168 6.27 13.33 20.29
N VAL A 169 7.41 13.87 19.86
CA VAL A 169 8.73 13.21 19.70
C VAL A 169 9.67 14.26 19.11
N THR A 170 10.19 15.14 19.96
CA THR A 170 11.47 15.80 19.75
C THR A 170 12.23 15.77 21.06
N ARG A 171 12.97 14.68 21.30
CA ARG A 171 14.20 14.68 22.10
C ARG A 171 14.96 13.37 21.90
N ILE A 172 16.09 13.47 21.22
CA ILE A 172 17.24 12.57 21.34
C ILE A 172 18.45 13.51 21.61
N PRO A 173 19.42 13.08 22.44
CA PRO A 173 20.07 13.95 23.43
C PRO A 173 21.41 14.52 22.96
N SER A 174 21.88 15.49 23.74
CA SER A 174 23.28 15.75 24.03
C SER A 174 23.37 16.26 25.46
#